data_AF-A0A840WII5-F1
#
_entry.id   AF-A0A840WII5-F1
#
_cell.length_a   1.000
_cell.length_b   1.000
_cell.length_c   1.000
_cell.angle_alpha   90.00
_cell.angle_beta   90.00
_cell.angle_gamma   90.00
#
_symmetry.space_group_name_H-M   'P 1'
#
loop_
_entity.id
_entity.type
_entity.pdbx_description
1 polymer ?
#
loop_
_entity_poly.entity_id
_entity_poly.type
_entity_poly.pdbx_seq_one_letter_code
_entity_poly.pdbx_strand_id
1 'polypeptide(L)'
;MRFLPHLRHHSSRIGLVLLCISPLLLGVHHQLAALVMLFSLALMLLGARHLVGRLCELCFAAMPLDASAAATQRQWMLRLVHLILWHRPWKILVGGVVFMVIALAAATHLSSATVAVFNLAVAVVWLAIETHMRYQPWCPWCDHSGGGGGGGGGGGGHDPAPAPPTGPAAKLDVAAR
;
A
#
# COMPACT_ATOMS: atom_id res chain seq x y z
N MET A 1 -6.69 12.25 -21.96
CA MET A 1 -5.46 11.86 -21.23
C MET A 1 -5.75 10.79 -20.15
N ARG A 2 -6.15 9.56 -20.53
CA ARG A 2 -6.55 8.49 -19.57
C ARG A 2 -5.49 7.39 -19.34
N PHE A 3 -4.30 7.49 -19.93
CA PHE A 3 -3.26 6.44 -19.87
C PHE A 3 -2.25 6.56 -18.72
N LEU A 4 -2.21 7.70 -18.02
CA LEU A 4 -1.25 7.94 -16.94
C LEU A 4 -1.41 7.08 -15.66
N PRO A 5 -2.62 6.60 -15.25
CA PRO A 5 -2.73 5.87 -13.99
C PRO A 5 -2.16 4.44 -14.07
N HIS A 6 -2.20 3.80 -15.25
CA HIS A 6 -1.74 2.43 -15.39
C HIS A 6 -0.20 2.32 -15.27
N LEU A 7 0.53 3.29 -15.83
CA LEU A 7 2.00 3.38 -15.74
C LEU A 7 2.47 3.51 -14.28
N ARG A 8 1.67 4.13 -13.43
CA ARG A 8 2.02 4.47 -12.04
C ARG A 8 1.96 3.28 -11.08
N HIS A 9 1.13 2.28 -11.37
CA HIS A 9 1.13 1.01 -10.63
C HIS A 9 2.30 0.10 -11.07
N HIS A 10 2.72 0.18 -12.33
CA HIS A 10 3.89 -0.55 -12.80
C HIS A 10 5.20 0.09 -12.34
N SER A 11 5.25 1.41 -12.14
CA SER A 11 6.48 2.10 -11.76
C SER A 11 7.08 1.64 -10.44
N SER A 12 6.27 1.31 -9.42
CA SER A 12 6.81 0.85 -8.14
C SER A 12 7.41 -0.55 -8.24
N ARG A 13 6.76 -1.46 -8.97
CA ARG A 13 7.28 -2.81 -9.27
C ARG A 13 8.55 -2.76 -10.10
N ILE A 14 8.60 -1.86 -11.11
CA ILE A 14 9.80 -1.62 -11.92
C ILE A 14 10.94 -1.13 -11.02
N GLY A 15 10.69 -0.15 -10.15
CA GLY A 15 11.68 0.33 -9.19
C GLY A 15 12.20 -0.77 -8.26
N LEU A 16 11.32 -1.66 -7.79
CA LEU A 16 11.69 -2.78 -6.94
C LEU A 16 12.58 -3.82 -7.66
N VAL A 17 12.26 -4.14 -8.91
CA VAL A 17 13.08 -5.04 -9.73
C VAL A 17 14.45 -4.42 -9.98
N LEU A 18 14.51 -3.14 -10.34
CA LEU A 18 15.77 -2.42 -10.55
C LEU A 18 16.64 -2.36 -9.28
N LEU A 19 16.00 -2.16 -8.12
CA LEU A 19 16.69 -2.17 -6.83
C LEU A 19 17.37 -3.53 -6.56
N CYS A 20 16.67 -4.63 -6.85
CA CYS A 20 17.21 -5.99 -6.67
C CYS A 20 18.34 -6.33 -7.66
N ILE A 21 18.36 -5.74 -8.86
CA ILE A 21 19.39 -5.99 -9.88
C ILE A 21 20.66 -5.16 -9.61
N SER A 22 20.55 -4.01 -8.94
CA SER A 22 21.68 -3.10 -8.71
C SER A 22 22.95 -3.71 -8.07
N PRO A 23 22.90 -4.70 -7.16
CA PRO A 23 24.11 -5.30 -6.59
C PRO A 23 24.93 -6.11 -7.60
N LEU A 24 24.29 -6.64 -8.65
CA LEU A 24 24.99 -7.34 -9.74
C LEU A 24 25.85 -6.36 -10.56
N LEU A 25 25.42 -5.10 -10.63
CA LEU A 25 26.14 -4.03 -11.33
C LEU A 25 27.31 -3.47 -10.49
N LEU A 26 27.29 -3.66 -9.16
CA LEU A 26 28.33 -3.18 -8.26
C LEU A 26 29.71 -3.79 -8.56
N GLY A 27 29.74 -5.02 -9.08
CA GLY A 27 30.97 -5.70 -9.47
C GLY A 27 31.55 -5.24 -10.81
N VAL A 28 30.79 -4.47 -11.60
CA VAL A 28 31.19 -4.01 -12.93
C VAL A 28 31.44 -2.50 -12.92
N HIS A 29 30.48 -1.71 -12.44
CA HIS A 29 30.53 -0.25 -12.44
C HIS A 29 29.73 0.35 -11.27
N HIS A 30 30.45 0.81 -10.22
CA HIS A 30 29.83 1.42 -9.04
C HIS A 30 28.93 2.64 -9.37
N GLN A 31 29.31 3.45 -10.37
CA GLN A 31 28.53 4.61 -10.81
C GLN A 31 27.18 4.21 -11.44
N LEU A 32 27.15 3.12 -12.21
CA LEU A 32 25.91 2.62 -12.80
C LEU A 32 24.97 2.10 -11.71
N ALA A 33 25.50 1.34 -10.75
CA ALA A 33 24.72 0.85 -9.63
C ALA A 33 24.13 2.00 -8.79
N ALA A 34 24.90 3.05 -8.54
CA ALA A 34 24.44 4.28 -7.89
C ALA A 34 23.24 4.92 -8.61
N LEU A 35 23.33 5.09 -9.93
CA LEU A 35 22.25 5.66 -10.74
C LEU A 35 20.99 4.78 -10.71
N VAL A 36 21.15 3.46 -10.79
CA VAL A 36 20.03 2.51 -10.72
C VAL A 36 19.35 2.57 -9.34
N MET A 37 20.10 2.65 -8.25
CA MET A 37 19.54 2.79 -6.90
C MET A 37 18.77 4.10 -6.73
N LEU A 38 19.33 5.23 -7.19
CA LEU A 38 18.66 6.54 -7.14
C LEU A 38 17.39 6.57 -7.99
N PHE A 39 17.44 6.02 -9.20
CA PHE A 39 16.27 5.91 -10.08
C PHE A 39 15.19 5.03 -9.46
N SER A 40 15.56 3.89 -8.87
CA SER A 40 14.64 3.00 -8.16
C SER A 40 13.98 3.70 -6.99
N LEU A 41 14.74 4.44 -6.18
CA LEU A 41 14.22 5.23 -5.07
C LEU A 41 13.23 6.30 -5.56
N ALA A 42 13.54 7.01 -6.65
CA ALA A 42 12.64 8.00 -7.23
C ALA A 42 11.30 7.38 -7.68
N LEU A 43 11.33 6.21 -8.32
CA LEU A 43 10.12 5.48 -8.71
C LEU A 43 9.30 5.02 -7.49
N MET A 44 9.96 4.54 -6.44
CA MET A 44 9.31 4.18 -5.17
C MET A 44 8.64 5.40 -4.53
N LEU A 45 9.35 6.52 -4.40
CA LEU A 45 8.78 7.77 -3.85
C LEU A 45 7.57 8.27 -4.66
N LEU A 46 7.63 8.15 -5.99
CA LEU A 46 6.50 8.49 -6.86
C LEU A 46 5.30 7.57 -6.64
N GLY A 47 5.54 6.28 -6.40
CA GLY A 47 4.54 5.29 -6.01
C GLY A 47 3.96 5.55 -4.62
N ALA A 48 4.79 5.85 -3.62
CA ALA A 48 4.35 6.20 -2.26
C ALA A 48 3.40 7.39 -2.24
N ARG A 49 3.68 8.44 -3.03
CA ARG A 49 2.74 9.57 -3.14
C ARG A 49 1.36 9.16 -3.61
N HIS A 50 1.27 8.10 -4.43
CA HIS A 50 -0.02 7.57 -4.85
C HIS A 50 -0.69 6.74 -3.75
N LEU A 51 0.10 6.00 -2.98
CA LEU A 51 -0.35 5.16 -1.88
C LEU A 51 -0.85 5.97 -0.66
N VAL A 52 -0.31 7.16 -0.42
CA VAL A 52 -0.73 8.04 0.70
C VAL A 52 -2.11 8.68 0.45
N GLY A 53 -2.60 8.70 -0.80
CA GLY A 53 -3.97 9.09 -1.14
C GLY A 53 -4.89 7.87 -1.15
N ARG A 54 -6.21 8.07 -0.93
CA ARG A 54 -7.22 7.00 -1.07
C ARG A 54 -6.98 6.17 -2.34
N LEU A 55 -7.23 4.85 -2.27
CA LEU A 55 -7.09 3.98 -3.44
C LEU A 55 -7.84 4.58 -4.63
N CYS A 56 -7.17 4.62 -5.77
CA CYS A 56 -7.79 5.06 -7.01
C CYS A 56 -8.88 4.07 -7.44
N GLU A 57 -9.93 4.52 -8.14
CA GLU A 57 -11.00 3.65 -8.64
C GLU A 57 -10.45 2.48 -9.48
N LEU A 58 -9.41 2.74 -10.29
CA LEU A 58 -8.72 1.71 -11.07
C LEU A 58 -7.98 0.68 -10.19
N CYS A 59 -7.40 1.14 -9.09
CA CYS A 59 -6.66 0.32 -8.13
C CYS A 59 -7.63 -0.62 -7.39
N PHE A 60 -8.81 -0.09 -7.07
CA PHE A 60 -9.92 -0.85 -6.49
C PHE A 60 -10.51 -1.83 -7.49
N ALA A 61 -10.76 -1.41 -8.74
CA ALA A 61 -11.29 -2.27 -9.81
C ALA A 61 -10.35 -3.42 -10.19
N ALA A 62 -9.04 -3.26 -10.02
CA ALA A 62 -8.05 -4.31 -10.25
C ALA A 62 -7.96 -5.34 -9.11
N MET A 63 -8.72 -5.18 -8.03
CA MET A 63 -8.71 -6.10 -6.88
C MET A 63 -9.45 -7.39 -7.23
N PRO A 64 -8.98 -8.57 -6.76
CA PRO A 64 -9.72 -9.81 -6.95
C PRO A 64 -11.11 -9.72 -6.30
N LEU A 65 -12.10 -10.39 -6.90
CA LEU A 65 -13.47 -10.48 -6.37
C LEU A 65 -13.49 -11.00 -4.91
N ASP A 66 -12.61 -11.95 -4.59
CA ASP A 66 -12.43 -12.51 -3.24
C ASP A 66 -11.32 -11.79 -2.45
N ALA A 67 -11.39 -10.46 -2.36
CA ALA A 67 -10.37 -9.64 -1.70
C ALA A 67 -10.11 -10.04 -0.23
N SER A 68 -11.13 -10.49 0.49
CA SER A 68 -11.02 -10.95 1.89
C SER A 68 -10.23 -12.26 2.03
N ALA A 69 -10.47 -13.24 1.14
CA ALA A 69 -9.70 -14.48 1.09
C ALA A 69 -8.24 -14.20 0.70
N ALA A 70 -8.04 -13.30 -0.28
CA ALA A 70 -6.73 -12.87 -0.71
C ALA A 70 -5.95 -12.10 0.37
N ALA A 71 -6.64 -11.34 1.23
CA ALA A 71 -6.06 -10.71 2.41
C ALA A 71 -5.66 -11.75 3.47
N THR A 72 -6.49 -12.78 3.68
CA THR A 72 -6.23 -13.88 4.61
C THR A 72 -4.94 -14.64 4.24
N GLN A 73 -4.77 -14.96 2.96
CA GLN A 73 -3.54 -15.60 2.47
C GLN A 73 -2.28 -14.74 2.67
N ARG A 74 -2.43 -13.41 2.75
CA ARG A 74 -1.34 -12.44 2.92
C ARG A 74 -1.25 -11.88 4.34
N GLN A 75 -1.89 -12.50 5.32
CA GLN A 75 -1.90 -12.02 6.71
C GLN A 75 -0.50 -11.83 7.29
N TRP A 76 0.48 -12.65 6.91
CA TRP A 76 1.85 -12.50 7.38
C TRP A 76 2.50 -11.18 6.92
N MET A 77 2.21 -10.72 5.69
CA MET A 77 2.70 -9.43 5.18
C MET A 77 2.05 -8.29 5.94
N LEU A 78 0.74 -8.40 6.21
CA LEU A 78 0.00 -7.42 6.99
C LEU A 78 0.55 -7.35 8.42
N ARG A 79 0.82 -8.49 9.06
CA ARG A 79 1.49 -8.55 10.38
C ARG A 79 2.85 -7.88 10.36
N LEU A 80 3.65 -8.12 9.32
CA LEU A 80 4.99 -7.56 9.20
C LEU A 80 4.97 -6.03 9.14
N VAL A 81 4.02 -5.44 8.39
CA VAL A 81 3.84 -3.98 8.36
C VAL A 81 3.53 -3.45 9.74
N HIS A 82 2.62 -4.07 10.49
CA HIS A 82 2.33 -3.63 11.85
C HIS A 82 3.53 -3.86 12.77
N LEU A 83 4.18 -5.02 12.76
CA LEU A 83 5.35 -5.29 13.61
C LEU A 83 6.47 -4.25 13.40
N ILE A 84 6.71 -3.86 12.15
CA ILE A 84 7.77 -2.91 11.79
C ILE A 84 7.31 -1.47 12.02
N LEU A 85 6.19 -1.05 11.43
CA LEU A 85 5.79 0.35 11.35
C LEU A 85 4.94 0.84 12.54
N TRP A 86 4.42 -0.04 13.39
CA TRP A 86 3.50 0.33 14.49
C TRP A 86 4.11 1.32 15.47
N HIS A 87 5.38 1.15 15.83
CA HIS A 87 5.94 1.97 16.89
C HIS A 87 6.41 3.34 16.40
N ARG A 88 7.09 3.47 15.25
CA ARG A 88 7.57 4.76 14.69
C ARG A 88 7.88 4.70 13.18
N PRO A 89 6.90 4.92 12.28
CA PRO A 89 7.12 4.78 10.83
C PRO A 89 8.15 5.78 10.28
N TRP A 90 8.21 6.98 10.86
CA TRP A 90 9.20 7.99 10.52
C TRP A 90 10.65 7.52 10.73
N LYS A 91 10.93 6.79 11.83
CA LYS A 91 12.30 6.34 12.14
C LYS A 91 12.81 5.33 11.13
N ILE A 92 11.94 4.45 10.64
CA ILE A 92 12.29 3.44 9.64
C ILE A 92 12.54 4.09 8.29
N LEU A 93 11.71 5.06 7.90
CA LEU A 93 11.91 5.80 6.66
C LEU A 93 13.25 6.56 6.69
N VAL A 94 13.53 7.30 7.76
CA VAL A 94 14.82 7.99 7.92
C VAL A 94 15.98 7.01 7.98
N GLY A 95 15.85 5.93 8.76
CA GLY A 95 16.89 4.90 8.85
C GLY A 95 17.21 4.26 7.51
N GLY A 96 16.19 3.97 6.69
CA GLY A 96 16.34 3.43 5.34
C GLY A 96 17.03 4.41 4.40
N VAL A 97 16.63 5.69 4.39
CA VAL A 97 17.27 6.73 3.57
C VAL A 97 18.72 6.96 4.00
N VAL A 98 18.98 7.10 5.30
CA VAL A 98 20.33 7.28 5.85
C VAL A 98 21.21 6.08 5.51
N PHE A 99 20.72 4.86 5.70
CA PHE A 99 21.45 3.66 5.30
C PHE A 99 21.74 3.67 3.80
N MET A 100 20.77 4.02 2.95
CA MET A 100 20.97 4.03 1.50
C MET A 100 22.04 5.05 1.09
N VAL A 101 22.09 6.22 1.73
CA VAL A 101 23.15 7.22 1.52
C VAL A 101 24.51 6.70 2.00
N ILE A 102 24.57 6.04 3.16
CA ILE A 102 25.80 5.42 3.67
C ILE A 102 26.25 4.31 2.72
N ALA A 103 25.36 3.44 2.27
CA ALA A 103 25.65 2.36 1.34
C ALA A 103 26.15 2.89 -0.02
N LEU A 104 25.62 4.03 -0.46
CA LEU A 104 26.09 4.72 -1.66
C LEU A 104 27.50 5.29 -1.46
N ALA A 105 27.77 5.92 -0.32
CA ALA A 105 29.08 6.48 0.02
C ALA A 105 30.13 5.39 0.28
N ALA A 106 29.71 4.24 0.83
CA ALA A 106 30.55 3.09 1.15
C ALA A 106 30.46 1.99 0.09
N ALA A 107 29.94 2.28 -1.11
CA ALA A 107 29.70 1.27 -2.15
C ALA A 107 30.99 0.55 -2.59
N THR A 108 32.15 1.16 -2.39
CA THR A 108 33.47 0.57 -2.63
C THR A 108 33.95 -0.37 -1.51
N HIS A 109 33.34 -0.31 -0.33
CA HIS A 109 33.75 -1.06 0.86
C HIS A 109 32.76 -2.14 1.27
N LEU A 110 31.53 -2.12 0.74
CA LEU A 110 30.51 -3.11 1.00
C LEU A 110 30.58 -4.24 -0.03
N SER A 111 30.46 -5.48 0.43
CA SER A 111 30.31 -6.61 -0.49
C SER A 111 28.99 -6.50 -1.26
N SER A 112 28.98 -6.97 -2.51
CA SER A 112 27.76 -7.05 -3.31
C SER A 112 26.66 -7.86 -2.62
N ALA A 113 27.03 -8.90 -1.86
CA ALA A 113 26.11 -9.69 -1.05
C ALA A 113 25.44 -8.86 0.05
N THR A 114 26.20 -8.02 0.76
CA THR A 114 25.66 -7.13 1.80
C THR A 114 24.64 -6.15 1.22
N VAL A 115 24.97 -5.53 0.07
CA VAL A 115 24.06 -4.60 -0.62
C VAL A 115 22.82 -5.34 -1.13
N ALA A 116 22.97 -6.57 -1.65
CA ALA A 116 21.85 -7.38 -2.12
C ALA A 116 20.87 -7.76 -1.01
N VAL A 117 21.38 -8.20 0.14
CA VAL A 117 20.55 -8.53 1.31
C VAL A 117 19.78 -7.31 1.79
N PHE A 118 20.44 -6.15 1.86
CA PHE A 118 19.76 -4.92 2.23
C PHE A 118 18.67 -4.51 1.23
N ASN A 119 19.00 -4.51 -0.07
CA ASN A 119 18.04 -4.17 -1.13
C ASN A 119 16.83 -5.12 -1.13
N LEU A 120 17.06 -6.42 -0.90
CA LEU A 120 16.00 -7.40 -0.75
C LEU A 120 15.12 -7.09 0.47
N ALA A 121 15.71 -6.73 1.61
CA ALA A 121 14.95 -6.36 2.80
C ALA A 121 14.08 -5.11 2.55
N VAL A 122 14.62 -4.09 1.90
CA VAL A 122 13.87 -2.88 1.50
C VAL A 122 12.73 -3.24 0.55
N ALA A 123 12.99 -4.10 -0.45
CA ALA A 123 11.99 -4.58 -1.39
C ALA A 123 10.84 -5.33 -0.68
N VAL A 124 11.17 -6.23 0.25
CA VAL A 124 10.16 -6.98 1.04
C VAL A 124 9.31 -6.03 1.88
N VAL A 125 9.92 -5.08 2.58
CA VAL A 125 9.18 -4.07 3.37
C VAL A 125 8.28 -3.24 2.48
N TRP A 126 8.77 -2.81 1.32
CA TRP A 126 7.97 -2.05 0.36
C TRP A 126 6.76 -2.84 -0.16
N LEU A 127 6.95 -4.10 -0.56
CA LEU A 127 5.87 -4.98 -0.99
C LEU A 127 4.84 -5.21 0.12
N ALA A 128 5.30 -5.34 1.35
CA ALA A 128 4.43 -5.49 2.51
C ALA A 128 3.57 -4.22 2.70
N ILE A 129 4.16 -3.02 2.59
CA ILE A 129 3.44 -1.74 2.65
C ILE A 129 2.41 -1.62 1.52
N GLU A 130 2.79 -1.90 0.27
CA GLU A 130 1.86 -1.88 -0.87
C GLU A 130 0.69 -2.84 -0.67
N THR A 131 1.00 -4.05 -0.19
CA THR A 131 -0.02 -5.07 0.12
C THR A 131 -0.93 -4.58 1.24
N HIS A 132 -0.37 -3.99 2.29
CA HIS A 132 -1.14 -3.47 3.41
C HIS A 132 -2.07 -2.35 3.01
N MET A 133 -1.60 -1.34 2.28
CA MET A 133 -2.46 -0.25 1.80
C MET A 133 -3.58 -0.80 0.91
N ARG A 134 -3.29 -1.81 0.08
CA ARG A 134 -4.29 -2.43 -0.81
C ARG A 134 -5.36 -3.22 -0.06
N TYR A 135 -4.98 -3.96 0.97
CA TYR A 135 -5.88 -4.81 1.75
C TYR A 135 -6.26 -4.21 3.11
N GLN A 136 -6.03 -2.91 3.29
CA GLN A 136 -6.27 -2.20 4.55
C GLN A 136 -7.69 -2.41 5.09
N PRO A 137 -8.77 -2.39 4.27
CA PRO A 137 -10.13 -2.61 4.77
C PRO A 137 -10.36 -3.99 5.38
N TRP A 138 -9.51 -4.97 5.06
CA TRP A 138 -9.60 -6.34 5.58
C TRP A 138 -8.49 -6.68 6.58
N CYS A 139 -7.64 -5.70 6.95
CA CYS A 139 -6.55 -5.92 7.89
C CYS A 139 -7.09 -5.93 9.34
N PRO A 140 -6.92 -7.02 10.10
CA PRO A 140 -7.47 -7.11 11.46
C PRO A 140 -6.72 -6.25 12.48
N TRP A 141 -5.51 -5.78 12.16
CA TRP A 141 -4.71 -4.90 13.04
C TRP A 141 -4.90 -3.41 12.73
N CYS A 142 -5.55 -3.08 11.61
CA CYS A 142 -5.96 -1.72 11.33
C CYS A 142 -7.22 -1.42 12.12
N ASP A 143 -7.05 -0.70 13.22
CA ASP A 143 -8.16 -0.19 14.00
C ASP A 143 -9.00 0.73 13.09
N HIS A 144 -10.26 0.37 12.85
CA HIS A 144 -11.17 1.14 11.98
C HIS A 144 -11.56 2.49 12.61
N SER A 145 -11.00 2.82 13.79
CA SER A 145 -11.42 3.89 14.68
C SER A 145 -10.59 5.18 14.60
N GLY A 146 -9.46 5.21 13.87
CA GLY A 146 -8.53 6.36 13.96
C GLY A 146 -7.92 6.81 12.65
N GLY A 147 -8.57 7.75 11.94
CA GLY A 147 -7.84 8.67 11.05
C GLY A 147 -8.43 8.96 9.67
N GLY A 148 -9.54 9.70 9.65
CA GLY A 148 -9.72 10.81 8.71
C GLY A 148 -9.93 10.50 7.22
N GLY A 149 -11.20 10.30 6.84
CA GLY A 149 -11.68 10.78 5.55
C GLY A 149 -12.25 9.71 4.63
N GLY A 150 -13.55 9.44 4.83
CA GLY A 150 -14.52 9.29 3.75
C GLY A 150 -14.95 7.88 3.33
N GLY A 151 -16.09 7.47 3.91
CA GLY A 151 -17.23 7.00 3.12
C GLY A 151 -17.46 5.49 3.05
N GLY A 152 -18.50 5.05 3.78
CA GLY A 152 -19.20 3.77 3.63
C GLY A 152 -18.63 2.65 4.50
N GLY A 153 -19.35 2.00 5.42
CA GLY A 153 -20.78 1.90 5.65
C GLY A 153 -21.07 0.46 6.11
N GLY A 154 -21.79 0.30 7.22
CA GLY A 154 -22.30 -0.97 7.76
C GLY A 154 -21.47 -1.49 8.93
N GLY A 155 -21.99 -1.78 10.11
CA GLY A 155 -23.36 -1.85 10.60
C GLY A 155 -23.27 -2.60 11.93
N GLY A 156 -23.89 -2.06 12.99
CA GLY A 156 -23.80 -2.63 14.33
C GLY A 156 -24.56 -1.84 15.40
N GLY A 157 -24.95 -0.59 15.10
CA GLY A 157 -26.07 0.03 15.78
C GLY A 157 -27.36 -0.58 15.25
N HIS A 158 -28.14 -1.20 16.13
CA HIS A 158 -29.56 -1.44 15.87
C HIS A 158 -30.20 -0.08 15.59
N ASP A 159 -30.42 0.27 14.31
CA ASP A 159 -31.47 1.22 13.99
C ASP A 159 -32.78 0.54 14.44
N PRO A 160 -33.50 1.10 15.42
CA PRO A 160 -34.79 0.55 15.78
C PRO A 160 -35.65 0.58 14.52
N ALA A 161 -36.24 -0.58 14.19
CA ALA A 161 -37.16 -0.70 13.07
C ALA A 161 -38.15 0.49 13.10
N PRO A 162 -38.36 1.19 11.98
CA PRO A 162 -39.28 2.33 11.95
C PRO A 162 -40.63 1.86 12.52
N ALA A 163 -41.08 2.55 13.57
CA ALA A 163 -42.34 2.23 14.20
C ALA A 163 -43.46 2.23 13.15
N PRO A 164 -44.39 1.26 13.19
CA PRO A 164 -45.50 1.23 12.26
C PRO A 164 -46.26 2.56 12.33
N PRO A 165 -46.70 3.12 11.19
CA PRO A 165 -47.42 4.39 11.17
C PRO A 165 -48.72 4.25 11.98
N THR A 166 -48.83 5.03 13.06
CA THR A 166 -50.02 5.09 13.93
C THR A 166 -51.11 6.05 13.40
N GLY A 167 -51.02 6.44 12.12
CA GLY A 167 -52.04 7.27 11.48
C GLY A 167 -53.29 6.47 11.12
N PRO A 168 -54.51 7.03 11.29
CA PRO A 168 -55.72 6.37 10.84
C PRO A 168 -55.64 6.10 9.33
N ALA A 169 -55.88 4.85 8.95
CA ALA A 169 -55.87 4.40 7.57
C ALA A 169 -56.77 5.30 6.70
N ALA A 170 -56.14 6.13 5.86
CA ALA A 170 -56.84 6.85 4.82
C ALA A 170 -57.40 5.81 3.84
N LYS A 171 -58.72 5.59 3.89
CA LYS A 171 -59.45 4.83 2.88
C LYS A 171 -59.25 5.54 1.54
N LEU A 172 -58.46 4.91 0.67
CA LEU A 172 -58.41 5.25 -0.75
C LEU A 172 -59.68 4.70 -1.38
N ASP A 173 -60.70 5.56 -1.51
CA ASP A 173 -61.87 5.28 -2.33
C ASP A 173 -61.45 5.33 -3.81
N VAL A 174 -61.16 4.15 -4.35
CA VAL A 174 -60.96 3.94 -5.79
C VAL A 174 -62.33 4.00 -6.45
N ALA A 175 -62.73 5.20 -6.86
CA ALA A 175 -63.90 5.39 -7.70
C ALA A 175 -63.61 4.89 -9.13
N ALA A 176 -64.49 4.01 -9.59
CA ALA A 176 -64.49 3.31 -10.86
C ALA A 176 -64.45 4.24 -12.09
N ARG A 177 -63.85 3.73 -13.17
CA ARG A 177 -64.12 4.11 -14.55
C ARG A 177 -64.74 2.93 -15.28
#